data_AF-A0AAU9QRG3-F1
#
_entry.id   AF-A0AAU9QRG3-F1
#
_cell.length_a   1.000
_cell.length_b   1.000
_cell.length_c   1.000
_cell.angle_alpha   90.00
_cell.angle_beta   90.00
_cell.angle_gamma   90.00
#
_symmetry.space_group_name_H-M   'P 1'
#
loop_
_entity.id
_entity.type
_entity.pdbx_description
1 polymer ?
#
loop_
_entity_poly.entity_id
_entity_poly.type
_entity_poly.pdbx_seq_one_letter_code
_entity_poly.pdbx_strand_id
1 'polypeptide(L)' 'MSQKNTCSFKDVPVGQTFFMKRHPDTSDTDSISFTKVDAAGGDSIEWGKSEIHPDQPCWFFK' A
#
# COMPACT_ATOMS: atom_id res chain seq x y z
N MET A 1 -18.40 -6.70 -7.42
CA MET A 1 -17.13 -7.46 -7.31
C MET A 1 -16.04 -6.41 -7.23
N SER A 2 -15.23 -6.39 -6.18
CA SER A 2 -14.16 -5.39 -6.07
C SER A 2 -13.00 -5.76 -6.99
N GLN A 3 -12.54 -4.81 -7.81
CA GLN A 3 -11.47 -5.02 -8.79
C GLN A 3 -10.12 -4.67 -8.17
N LYS A 4 -9.15 -5.59 -8.24
CA LYS A 4 -7.77 -5.35 -7.82
C LYS A 4 -7.07 -4.46 -8.83
N ASN A 5 -6.60 -3.29 -8.39
CA ASN A 5 -5.78 -2.37 -9.18
C ASN A 5 -4.34 -2.40 -8.64
N THR A 6 -3.40 -2.90 -9.44
CA THR A 6 -1.96 -2.91 -9.12
C THR A 6 -1.33 -1.62 -9.65
N CYS A 7 -0.60 -0.88 -8.81
CA CYS A 7 -0.02 0.43 -9.14
C CYS A 7 1.16 0.76 -8.22
N SER A 8 1.76 1.94 -8.38
CA SER A 8 2.74 2.47 -7.42
C SER A 8 2.04 3.31 -6.35
N PHE A 9 2.68 3.45 -5.19
CA PHE A 9 2.10 4.21 -4.06
C PHE A 9 1.71 5.65 -4.44
N LYS A 10 2.46 6.30 -5.34
CA LYS A 10 2.11 7.63 -5.88
C LYS A 10 0.73 7.69 -6.54
N ASP A 11 0.28 6.59 -7.14
CA ASP A 11 -1.01 6.49 -7.85
C ASP A 11 -2.18 6.12 -6.92
N VAL A 12 -1.89 5.69 -5.70
CA VAL A 12 -2.92 5.42 -4.69
C VAL A 12 -3.56 6.75 -4.26
N PRO A 13 -4.90 6.89 -4.26
CA PRO A 13 -5.57 8.08 -3.76
C PRO A 13 -5.39 8.25 -2.25
N VAL A 14 -5.29 9.48 -1.77
CA VAL A 14 -5.32 9.77 -0.32
C VAL A 14 -6.66 9.32 0.26
N GLY A 15 -6.63 8.69 1.43
CA GLY A 15 -7.78 8.06 2.08
C GLY A 15 -8.09 6.64 1.60
N GLN A 16 -7.38 6.14 0.58
CA GLN A 16 -7.58 4.78 0.09
C GLN A 16 -6.73 3.77 0.89
N THR A 17 -7.35 2.65 1.27
CA THR A 17 -6.62 1.49 1.79
C THR A 17 -5.96 0.74 0.64
N PHE A 18 -4.66 0.55 0.74
CA PHE A 18 -3.81 -0.19 -0.19
C PHE A 18 -3.01 -1.26 0.55
N PHE A 19 -2.47 -2.18 -0.21
CA PHE A 19 -1.74 -3.34 0.26
C PHE A 19 -0.39 -3.40 -0.43
N MET A 20 0.64 -3.74 0.32
CA MET A 20 1.97 -3.98 -0.22
C MET A 20 2.51 -5.29 0.32
N LYS A 21 3.45 -5.88 -0.43
CA LYS A 21 4.24 -7.00 0.06
C LYS A 21 5.21 -6.51 1.14
N ARG A 22 5.32 -7.25 2.25
CA ARG A 22 6.29 -6.94 3.30
C ARG A 22 7.73 -7.13 2.81
N HIS A 23 7.97 -8.17 2.01
CA HIS A 23 9.26 -8.46 1.38
C HIS A 23 9.07 -8.62 -0.14
N PRO A 24 9.12 -7.52 -0.92
CA PRO A 24 8.83 -7.56 -2.35
C PRO A 24 9.75 -8.52 -3.14
N ASP A 25 10.95 -8.79 -2.62
CA ASP A 25 11.94 -9.68 -3.24
C ASP A 25 11.70 -11.17 -3.01
N THR A 26 10.74 -11.56 -2.16
CA THR A 26 10.40 -12.97 -1.93
C THR A 26 9.08 -13.36 -2.59
N SER A 27 9.05 -14.57 -3.16
CA SER A 27 7.87 -15.10 -3.85
C SER A 27 6.70 -15.29 -2.89
N ASP A 28 7.00 -15.75 -1.67
CA ASP A 28 6.05 -15.94 -0.56
C ASP A 28 6.29 -14.86 0.48
N THR A 29 5.42 -13.85 0.52
CA THR A 29 5.46 -12.81 1.54
C THR A 29 4.06 -12.34 1.86
N ASP A 30 3.80 -12.15 3.14
CA ASP A 30 2.57 -11.55 3.61
C ASP A 30 2.37 -10.15 3.04
N SER A 31 1.12 -9.82 2.79
CA SER A 31 0.72 -8.45 2.47
C SER A 31 0.35 -7.70 3.74
N ILE A 32 0.82 -6.46 3.84
CA ILE A 32 0.44 -5.51 4.88
C ILE A 32 -0.50 -4.47 4.27
N SER A 33 -1.51 -4.05 5.05
CA SER A 33 -2.44 -2.99 4.66
C SER A 33 -2.08 -1.66 5.30
N PHE A 34 -2.22 -0.60 4.51
CA PHE A 34 -2.05 0.79 4.91
C PHE A 34 -3.18 1.62 4.32
N THR A 35 -3.54 2.71 4.99
CA THR A 35 -4.38 3.78 4.43
C THR A 35 -3.49 4.95 4.08
N LYS A 36 -3.56 5.44 2.84
CA LYS A 36 -2.73 6.57 2.42
C LYS A 36 -3.21 7.84 3.13
N VAL A 37 -2.32 8.50 3.86
CA VAL A 37 -2.63 9.72 4.62
C VAL A 37 -2.07 10.97 3.97
N ASP A 38 -0.99 10.85 3.20
CA ASP A 38 -0.37 11.95 2.44
C ASP A 38 0.46 11.43 1.24
N ALA A 39 1.27 12.29 0.62
CA ALA A 39 2.05 11.97 -0.57
C ALA A 39 3.13 10.89 -0.35
N ALA A 40 3.66 10.78 0.87
CA ALA A 40 4.71 9.84 1.27
C ALA A 40 4.30 8.95 2.45
N GLY A 41 3.14 9.19 3.07
CA GLY A 41 2.72 8.52 4.30
C GLY A 41 1.59 7.50 4.12
N GLY A 42 1.77 6.33 4.71
CA GLY A 42 0.72 5.35 4.96
C GLY A 42 0.53 5.09 6.45
N ASP A 43 -0.72 4.94 6.90
CA ASP A 43 -1.06 4.59 8.27
C ASP A 43 -1.65 3.17 8.31
N SER A 44 -1.04 2.29 9.11
CA SER A 44 -1.53 0.94 9.35
C SER A 44 -2.04 0.84 10.77
N ILE A 45 -3.15 0.13 10.96
CA ILE A 45 -3.67 -0.15 12.31
C ILE A 45 -2.67 -0.99 13.12
N GLU A 46 -1.92 -1.87 12.45
CA GLU A 46 -0.96 -2.77 13.10
C GLU A 46 0.44 -2.15 13.26
N TRP A 47 0.82 -1.21 12.39
CA TRP A 47 2.20 -0.68 12.29
C TRP A 47 2.32 0.83 12.55
N GLY A 48 1.20 1.52 12.70
CA GLY A 48 1.15 2.97 12.77
C GLY A 48 1.55 3.64 11.46
N LYS A 49 1.99 4.89 11.56
CA LYS A 49 2.44 5.71 10.42
C LYS A 49 3.80 5.25 9.94
N SER A 50 3.91 5.04 8.64
CA SER A 50 5.14 4.68 7.95
C SER A 50 5.34 5.57 6.72
N GLU A 51 6.59 5.96 6.49
CA GLU A 51 7.00 6.59 5.24
C GLU A 51 7.14 5.49 4.17
N ILE A 52 6.52 5.72 3.01
CA ILE A 52 6.42 4.77 1.91
C ILE A 52 6.93 5.46 0.66
N HIS A 53 7.88 4.82 0.00
CA HIS A 53 8.48 5.35 -1.21
C HIS A 53 7.40 5.53 -2.30
N PRO A 54 7.37 6.66 -3.04
CA PRO A 54 6.35 6.93 -4.07
C PRO A 54 6.27 5.84 -5.15
N ASP A 55 7.40 5.22 -5.47
CA ASP A 55 7.45 4.13 -6.46
C ASP A 55 7.21 2.74 -5.86
N GLN A 56 6.90 2.63 -4.56
CA GLN A 56 6.66 1.35 -3.91
C GLN A 56 5.50 0.61 -4.59
N PRO A 57 5.71 -0.62 -5.09
CA PRO A 57 4.66 -1.39 -5.73
C PRO A 57 3.60 -1.82 -4.72
N CYS A 58 2.33 -1.53 -5.03
CA CYS A 58 1.20 -1.84 -4.18
C CYS A 58 -0.05 -2.16 -5.01
N TRP A 59 -1.12 -2.55 -4.33
CA TRP A 59 -2.43 -2.72 -4.95
C TRP A 59 -3.54 -2.28 -4.02
N PHE A 60 -4.68 -1.92 -4.57
CA PHE A 60 -5.87 -1.63 -3.80
C PHE A 60 -7.11 -2.13 -4.53
N PHE A 61 -8.22 -2.24 -3.81
CA PHE A 61 -9.48 -2.68 -4.36
C PHE A 61 -10.40 -1.47 -4.57
N LYS A 62 -11.00 -1.39 -5.76
CA LYS A 62 -12.08 -0.45 -6.09
C LYS A 62 -13.40 -1.21 -6.24
#